data_AF-A0A5J6Q1Q1-F1
#
_entry.id   AF-A0A5J6Q1Q1-F1
#
_cell.length_a   1.000
_cell.length_b   1.000
_cell.length_c   1.000
_cell.angle_alpha   90.00
_cell.angle_beta   90.00
_cell.angle_gamma   90.00
#
_symmetry.space_group_name_H-M   'P 1'
#
loop_
_entity.id
_entity.type
_entity.pdbx_description
1 polymer ?
#
loop_
_entity_poly.entity_id
_entity_poly.type
_entity_poly.pdbx_seq_one_letter_code
_entity_poly.pdbx_strand_id
1 'polypeptide(L)'
;MRLSRATAPIRARSRMDRLSRLIGIESATVGVIVTVPLRLHPLVRPHPTVRARWLCRLTPDELAVWRTGALDAAAAAAGLVGWIVPVGVNGTGALIGPASPGEGPLPSAPLLQLQAPLTPMAERELVTQLRGWWRHRRALHLFGRPLLVLQGCDRLSHAVFGLQRLRHAAANLLVLRGEPGGAADALEHGFDGQVQWLSQPGPERPFPYLQHLKAAHHRMDTGGGVWLPAVQAVTTPMEPCFKGASAEAYREWLAQASAWSLLRHDGSPDAPVWIESWSGHQRWSPVGPPDPAAVSPSLTREDPEFRGWGECRAEHLAVLVHGFYLDRLEALLAGLPAAGNQEGLSELDLYLSTPLDQLDEVEELLQDLGLPRVRLYGVANRGRDIAPFLLQLLPAALERGHTAFVKLHTKHSPHLDHGEDWGRHLTNALLAVDVIDTLQARLEVEPDLGLLAPPGTLLPTSVELHSNWPHLLTMRQRSEFSGQWLLQQRFIAGSMFAGRVQALRPLLDLGLHLQDFETETGQVDGTLAHAIERWISFVVLWQGFRLEALPGSAQAVPRFGYGWIRDND
;
A
#
# COMPACT_ATOMS: atom_id res chain seq x y z
N MET A 1 55.68 -2.96 43.38
CA MET A 1 55.19 -4.16 44.08
C MET A 1 53.76 -3.90 44.57
N ARG A 2 52.80 -4.68 44.02
CA ARG A 2 51.40 -4.95 44.47
C ARG A 2 50.35 -3.81 44.45
N LEU A 3 49.40 -3.82 43.48
CA LEU A 3 48.04 -4.46 43.45
C LEU A 3 46.98 -3.57 44.14
N SER A 4 45.70 -3.44 43.78
CA SER A 4 44.80 -3.88 42.69
C SER A 4 43.36 -3.49 43.12
N ARG A 5 42.50 -3.02 42.20
CA ARG A 5 41.04 -3.32 42.03
C ARG A 5 40.42 -2.25 41.10
N ALA A 6 40.27 -2.52 39.81
CA ALA A 6 39.13 -3.18 39.16
C ALA A 6 37.91 -2.26 38.95
N THR A 7 37.81 -1.66 37.76
CA THR A 7 36.59 -1.08 37.20
C THR A 7 36.08 -2.01 36.09
N ALA A 8 34.84 -2.47 36.21
CA ALA A 8 34.13 -3.22 35.17
C ALA A 8 32.88 -2.42 34.78
N PRO A 9 32.63 -2.14 33.48
CA PRO A 9 31.34 -1.68 33.03
C PRO A 9 30.41 -2.87 32.78
N ILE A 10 29.20 -2.77 33.35
CA ILE A 10 28.10 -3.72 33.22
C ILE A 10 27.62 -3.70 31.76
N ARG A 11 27.85 -4.80 31.02
CA ARG A 11 27.23 -5.05 29.71
C ARG A 11 25.75 -5.36 29.90
N ALA A 12 24.86 -4.49 29.42
CA ALA A 12 23.48 -4.83 29.15
C ALA A 12 23.45 -5.85 27.99
N ARG A 13 23.25 -7.13 28.29
CA ARG A 13 22.99 -8.17 27.29
C ARG A 13 21.57 -7.99 26.76
N SER A 14 21.44 -7.58 25.51
CA SER A 14 20.17 -7.52 24.80
C SER A 14 19.65 -8.94 24.53
N ARG A 15 18.33 -9.04 24.41
CA ARG A 15 17.54 -10.26 24.19
C ARG A 15 17.81 -10.97 22.84
N MET A 16 18.70 -10.43 21.99
CA MET A 16 19.00 -10.95 20.64
C MET A 16 19.96 -12.16 20.63
N ASP A 17 20.77 -12.37 21.67
CA ASP A 17 21.78 -13.44 21.71
C ASP A 17 21.23 -14.85 22.00
N ARG A 18 19.90 -14.97 22.21
CA ARG A 18 19.26 -16.26 22.49
C ARG A 18 18.66 -16.95 21.26
N LEU A 19 18.54 -16.24 20.13
CA LEU A 19 18.07 -16.81 18.86
C LEU A 19 19.23 -17.36 18.00
N SER A 20 20.43 -16.79 18.14
CA SER A 20 21.63 -17.17 17.38
C SER A 20 22.27 -18.51 17.81
N ARG A 21 21.82 -19.13 18.90
CA ARG A 21 22.29 -20.48 19.32
C ARG A 21 21.35 -21.63 18.98
N LEU A 22 20.17 -21.36 18.41
CA LEU A 22 19.25 -22.41 17.96
C LEU A 22 19.44 -22.82 16.50
N ILE A 23 20.28 -22.09 15.76
CA ILE A 23 20.54 -22.32 14.33
C ILE A 23 22.06 -22.35 14.20
N GLY A 24 22.65 -23.54 14.26
CA GLY A 24 24.10 -23.73 14.20
C GLY A 24 24.66 -23.30 12.85
N ILE A 25 25.11 -22.06 12.75
CA ILE A 25 25.83 -21.54 11.57
C ILE A 25 27.13 -20.92 12.09
N GLU A 26 28.22 -21.67 11.94
CA GLU A 26 29.57 -21.14 12.02
C GLU A 26 29.87 -20.29 10.77
N SER A 27 30.61 -19.20 10.97
CA SER A 27 30.95 -18.20 9.97
C SER A 27 32.04 -18.71 9.02
N ALA A 28 31.79 -18.73 7.70
CA ALA A 28 32.73 -18.26 6.67
C ALA A 28 32.09 -18.23 5.25
N THR A 29 32.18 -17.06 4.59
CA THR A 29 32.36 -16.81 3.14
C THR A 29 31.40 -17.36 2.07
N VAL A 30 31.03 -16.45 1.14
CA VAL A 30 30.11 -16.56 -0.01
C VAL A 30 28.63 -16.48 0.40
N GLY A 31 28.03 -15.30 0.18
CA GLY A 31 26.60 -15.07 0.38
C GLY A 31 25.79 -15.88 -0.63
N VAL A 32 25.48 -17.12 -0.29
CA VAL A 32 24.45 -17.89 -0.98
C VAL A 32 23.11 -17.25 -0.62
N ILE A 33 22.48 -16.59 -1.59
CA ILE A 33 21.07 -16.21 -1.46
C ILE A 33 20.28 -17.51 -1.40
N VAL A 34 19.94 -17.93 -0.17
CA VAL A 34 19.08 -19.09 0.05
C VAL A 34 17.69 -18.67 -0.44
N THR A 35 17.31 -19.15 -1.62
CA THR A 35 15.97 -18.98 -2.16
C THR A 35 15.02 -19.80 -1.31
N VAL A 36 14.37 -19.16 -0.33
CA VAL A 36 13.24 -19.77 0.36
C VAL A 36 12.09 -19.78 -0.64
N PRO A 37 11.56 -20.95 -1.04
CA PRO A 37 10.48 -21.00 -2.01
C PRO A 37 9.25 -20.31 -1.41
N LEU A 38 8.84 -19.19 -2.01
CA LEU A 38 7.58 -18.55 -1.69
C LEU A 38 6.48 -19.49 -2.19
N ARG A 39 5.77 -20.16 -1.28
CA ARG A 39 4.61 -20.98 -1.66
C ARG A 39 3.48 -20.06 -2.06
N LEU A 40 3.29 -19.88 -3.36
CA LEU A 40 2.13 -19.21 -3.92
C LEU A 40 1.10 -20.26 -4.34
N HIS A 41 -0.15 -20.09 -3.94
CA HIS A 41 -1.26 -20.99 -4.32
C HIS A 41 -2.05 -20.42 -5.53
N PRO A 42 -2.60 -21.27 -6.44
CA PRO A 42 -3.32 -20.84 -7.65
C PRO A 42 -4.55 -19.94 -7.39
N LEU A 43 -4.91 -19.08 -8.36
CA LEU A 43 -6.10 -18.20 -8.33
C LEU A 43 -7.44 -18.96 -8.32
N VAL A 44 -8.05 -19.03 -7.13
CA VAL A 44 -9.48 -19.35 -6.93
C VAL A 44 -10.25 -18.06 -6.64
N ARG A 45 -11.47 -17.97 -7.20
CA ARG A 45 -12.38 -16.80 -7.14
C ARG A 45 -12.56 -16.24 -5.71
N PRO A 46 -12.76 -14.91 -5.56
CA PRO A 46 -12.79 -14.24 -4.25
C PRO A 46 -13.87 -14.77 -3.30
N HIS A 47 -13.48 -14.95 -2.03
CA HIS A 47 -14.33 -15.26 -0.87
C HIS A 47 -14.99 -13.96 -0.32
N PRO A 48 -16.03 -14.03 0.56
CA PRO A 48 -17.07 -12.99 0.70
C PRO A 48 -16.55 -11.60 1.05
N THR A 49 -17.35 -10.58 0.70
CA THR A 49 -17.07 -9.14 0.87
C THR A 49 -16.82 -8.76 2.35
N VAL A 50 -15.59 -8.94 2.83
CA VAL A 50 -15.18 -8.38 4.12
C VAL A 50 -15.17 -6.86 3.98
N ARG A 51 -15.90 -6.17 4.86
CA ARG A 51 -15.93 -4.71 4.94
C ARG A 51 -15.16 -4.26 6.17
N ALA A 52 -14.50 -3.11 6.05
CA ALA A 52 -13.90 -2.46 7.20
C ALA A 52 -14.99 -2.06 8.21
N ARG A 53 -14.58 -1.98 9.47
CA ARG A 53 -15.42 -1.75 10.62
C ARG A 53 -15.45 -0.25 10.94
N TRP A 54 -16.49 0.44 10.49
CA TRP A 54 -16.61 1.90 10.62
C TRP A 54 -17.14 2.33 11.99
N LEU A 55 -16.33 3.12 12.71
CA LEU A 55 -16.64 3.72 14.00
C LEU A 55 -16.88 5.22 13.79
N CYS A 56 -17.91 5.78 14.39
CA CYS A 56 -18.21 7.21 14.21
C CYS A 56 -18.11 7.98 15.53
N ARG A 57 -17.37 9.09 15.51
CA ARG A 57 -17.35 10.02 16.64
C ARG A 57 -18.65 10.84 16.67
N LEU A 58 -19.21 10.99 17.86
CA LEU A 58 -20.33 11.89 18.11
C LEU A 58 -19.84 13.32 18.31
N THR A 59 -20.60 14.27 17.78
CA THR A 59 -20.46 15.69 18.12
C THR A 59 -21.27 16.02 19.39
N PRO A 60 -20.96 17.13 20.08
CA PRO A 60 -21.74 17.56 21.26
C PRO A 60 -23.24 17.65 21.01
N ASP A 61 -23.65 18.11 19.83
CA ASP A 61 -25.06 18.27 19.44
C ASP A 61 -25.76 16.92 19.22
N GLU A 62 -25.01 15.88 18.85
CA GLU A 62 -25.53 14.53 18.60
C GLU A 62 -25.70 13.72 19.90
N LEU A 63 -25.02 14.10 21.00
CA LEU A 63 -24.98 13.31 22.25
C LEU A 63 -26.36 13.07 22.86
N ALA A 64 -27.21 14.10 22.90
CA ALA A 64 -28.54 13.99 23.50
C ALA A 64 -29.44 13.02 22.73
N VAL A 65 -29.39 13.07 21.39
CA VAL A 65 -30.18 12.22 20.49
C VAL A 65 -29.61 10.80 20.45
N TRP A 66 -28.29 10.66 20.45
CA TRP A 66 -27.62 9.36 20.55
C TRP A 66 -28.02 8.61 21.83
N ARG A 67 -28.11 9.31 22.96
CA ARG A 67 -28.37 8.68 24.26
C ARG A 67 -29.69 7.90 24.29
N THR A 68 -30.71 8.36 23.58
CA THR A 68 -32.02 7.69 23.45
C THR A 68 -32.01 6.54 22.43
N GLY A 69 -30.89 6.33 21.72
CA GLY A 69 -30.75 5.32 20.66
C GLY A 69 -31.34 5.74 19.31
N ALA A 70 -31.82 6.98 19.17
CA ALA A 70 -32.53 7.43 17.97
C ALA A 70 -31.65 7.50 16.70
N LEU A 71 -30.33 7.54 16.84
CA LEU A 71 -29.40 7.58 15.71
C LEU A 71 -29.05 6.20 15.14
N ASP A 72 -29.22 5.14 15.93
CA ASP A 72 -28.59 3.84 15.69
C ASP A 72 -29.11 3.13 14.44
N ALA A 73 -30.42 3.23 14.16
CA ALA A 73 -31.01 2.57 12.99
C ALA A 73 -30.44 3.16 11.68
N ALA A 74 -30.34 4.48 11.59
CA ALA A 74 -29.78 5.15 10.43
C ALA A 74 -28.27 4.92 10.31
N ALA A 75 -27.54 4.92 11.44
CA ALA A 75 -26.12 4.62 11.49
C ALA A 75 -25.80 3.19 11.02
N ALA A 76 -26.55 2.21 11.52
CA ALA A 76 -26.38 0.82 11.11
C ALA A 76 -26.69 0.62 9.62
N ALA A 77 -27.73 1.26 9.09
CA ALA A 77 -28.07 1.23 7.67
C ALA A 77 -26.97 1.85 6.79
N ALA A 78 -26.24 2.84 7.30
CA ALA A 78 -25.08 3.44 6.64
C ALA A 78 -23.78 2.62 6.82
N GLY A 79 -23.83 1.46 7.50
CA GLY A 79 -22.68 0.57 7.70
C GLY A 79 -21.83 0.88 8.94
N LEU A 80 -22.27 1.77 9.82
CA LEU A 80 -21.61 1.99 11.11
C LEU A 80 -21.85 0.82 12.06
N VAL A 81 -20.82 0.49 12.84
CA VAL A 81 -20.84 -0.65 13.78
C VAL A 81 -20.63 -0.23 15.23
N GLY A 82 -20.44 1.06 15.49
CA GLY A 82 -20.29 1.59 16.83
C GLY A 82 -19.97 3.07 16.91
N TRP A 83 -20.18 3.61 18.10
CA TRP A 83 -20.02 5.03 18.42
C TRP A 83 -18.78 5.31 19.26
N ILE A 84 -18.15 6.45 19.01
CA ILE A 84 -17.12 7.01 19.87
C ILE A 84 -17.66 8.27 20.52
N VAL A 85 -17.69 8.26 21.86
CA VAL A 85 -18.44 9.22 22.65
C VAL A 85 -17.46 10.13 23.38
N PRO A 86 -17.39 11.43 23.05
CA PRO A 86 -16.57 12.36 23.81
C PRO A 86 -17.07 12.47 25.26
N VAL A 87 -16.15 12.31 26.22
CA VAL A 87 -16.41 12.46 27.65
C VAL A 87 -15.32 13.32 28.27
N GLY A 88 -15.70 14.46 28.83
CA GLY A 88 -14.76 15.33 29.53
C GLY A 88 -14.34 14.71 30.87
N VAL A 89 -13.13 15.03 31.33
CA VAL A 89 -12.66 14.65 32.67
C VAL A 89 -12.10 15.90 33.35
N ASN A 90 -12.66 16.27 34.51
CA ASN A 90 -12.18 17.42 35.28
C ASN A 90 -10.94 17.06 36.12
N GLY A 91 -10.34 18.05 36.80
CA GLY A 91 -9.13 17.85 37.61
C GLY A 91 -9.29 16.91 38.81
N THR A 92 -10.52 16.60 39.24
CA THR A 92 -10.78 15.63 40.32
C THR A 92 -10.94 14.20 39.78
N GLY A 93 -10.86 14.00 38.47
CA GLY A 93 -11.07 12.71 37.82
C GLY A 93 -12.54 12.37 37.55
N ALA A 94 -13.47 13.31 37.79
CA ALA A 94 -14.89 13.09 37.55
C ALA A 94 -15.24 13.27 36.07
N LEU A 95 -16.11 12.39 35.57
CA LEU A 95 -16.62 12.46 34.21
C LEU A 95 -17.58 13.65 34.05
N ILE A 96 -17.34 14.45 33.01
CA ILE A 96 -18.25 15.49 32.52
C ILE A 96 -18.92 14.92 31.27
N GLY A 97 -20.11 14.35 31.45
CA GLY A 97 -20.88 13.70 30.38
C GLY A 97 -21.31 12.29 30.73
N PRO A 98 -21.57 11.42 29.73
CA PRO A 98 -22.04 10.07 29.95
C PRO A 98 -21.03 9.17 30.71
N ALA A 99 -21.52 8.38 31.66
CA ALA A 99 -20.71 7.41 32.41
C ALA A 99 -20.83 5.96 31.90
N SER A 100 -21.65 5.72 30.87
CA SER A 100 -21.86 4.42 30.23
C SER A 100 -22.35 4.59 28.78
N PRO A 101 -22.35 3.50 27.98
CA PRO A 101 -23.01 3.45 26.68
C PRO A 101 -24.48 3.88 26.70
N GLY A 102 -24.97 4.35 25.55
CA GLY A 102 -26.36 4.78 25.35
C GLY A 102 -27.38 3.63 25.27
N GLU A 103 -28.66 4.02 25.12
CA GLU A 103 -29.78 3.07 25.14
C GLU A 103 -29.98 2.31 23.82
N GLY A 104 -29.41 2.81 22.72
CA GLY A 104 -29.46 2.19 21.40
C GLY A 104 -28.70 0.86 21.28
N PRO A 105 -28.98 0.06 20.22
CA PRO A 105 -28.36 -1.25 20.01
C PRO A 105 -26.88 -1.21 19.58
N LEU A 106 -26.39 -0.13 18.96
CA LEU A 106 -24.99 -0.03 18.54
C LEU A 106 -24.07 0.12 19.76
N PRO A 107 -22.95 -0.61 19.80
CA PRO A 107 -22.00 -0.49 20.89
C PRO A 107 -21.26 0.85 20.85
N SER A 108 -20.67 1.26 21.98
CA SER A 108 -19.94 2.51 22.07
C SER A 108 -18.72 2.45 22.98
N ALA A 109 -17.70 3.26 22.68
CA ALA A 109 -16.52 3.47 23.51
C ALA A 109 -16.33 4.95 23.87
N PRO A 110 -15.74 5.24 25.03
CA PRO A 110 -15.44 6.62 25.41
C PRO A 110 -14.18 7.14 24.72
N LEU A 111 -14.24 8.38 24.25
CA LEU A 111 -13.10 9.26 23.98
C LEU A 111 -12.95 10.20 25.17
N LEU A 112 -11.99 9.91 26.05
CA LEU A 112 -11.73 10.69 27.24
C LEU A 112 -10.92 11.92 26.91
N GLN A 113 -11.40 13.08 27.34
CA GLN A 113 -10.75 14.36 27.13
C GLN A 113 -10.37 14.94 28.49
N LEU A 114 -9.11 14.76 28.88
CA LEU A 114 -8.62 15.30 30.14
C LEU A 114 -8.61 16.83 30.05
N GLN A 115 -9.36 17.53 30.89
CA GLN A 115 -9.52 19.00 30.81
C GLN A 115 -8.54 19.74 31.73
N ALA A 116 -8.02 19.06 32.75
CA ALA A 116 -7.04 19.58 33.69
C ALA A 116 -6.07 18.47 34.12
N PRO A 117 -4.87 18.81 34.62
CA PRO A 117 -3.93 17.82 35.17
C PRO A 117 -4.56 16.99 36.28
N LEU A 118 -4.35 15.67 36.24
CA LEU A 118 -4.84 14.72 37.22
C LEU A 118 -3.74 14.37 38.22
N THR A 119 -4.14 14.19 39.48
CA THR A 119 -3.29 13.53 40.49
C THR A 119 -3.45 12.01 40.40
N PRO A 120 -2.52 11.21 40.97
CA PRO A 120 -2.70 9.76 41.05
C PRO A 120 -4.00 9.32 41.76
N MET A 121 -4.53 10.15 42.67
CA MET A 121 -5.82 9.91 43.33
C MET A 121 -6.98 10.17 42.37
N ALA A 122 -6.96 11.28 41.64
CA ALA A 122 -7.96 11.61 40.62
C ALA A 122 -8.02 10.55 39.51
N GLU A 123 -6.87 9.99 39.10
CA GLU A 123 -6.83 8.87 38.15
C GLU A 123 -7.50 7.60 38.67
N ARG A 124 -7.39 7.29 39.98
CA ARG A 124 -8.09 6.15 40.58
C ARG A 124 -9.60 6.35 40.60
N GLU A 125 -10.03 7.58 40.85
CA GLU A 125 -11.45 7.96 40.81
C GLU A 125 -12.00 7.81 39.39
N LEU A 126 -11.29 8.36 38.40
CA LEU A 126 -11.61 8.21 36.97
C LEU A 126 -11.80 6.73 36.60
N VAL A 127 -10.83 5.88 36.94
CA VAL A 127 -10.86 4.44 36.66
C VAL A 127 -12.08 3.75 37.28
N THR A 128 -12.54 4.20 38.44
CA THR A 128 -13.74 3.64 39.09
C THR A 128 -15.00 3.96 38.29
N GLN A 129 -15.13 5.21 37.83
CA GLN A 129 -16.27 5.65 37.02
C GLN A 129 -16.30 4.99 35.64
N LEU A 130 -15.13 4.77 35.02
CA LEU A 130 -15.04 4.15 33.70
C LEU A 130 -15.44 2.66 33.66
N ARG A 131 -15.59 1.99 34.81
CA ARG A 131 -16.14 0.62 34.89
C ARG A 131 -17.52 0.52 34.25
N GLY A 132 -18.31 1.60 34.29
CA GLY A 132 -19.61 1.69 33.63
C GLY A 132 -19.54 1.59 32.11
N TRP A 133 -18.36 1.82 31.52
CA TRP A 133 -18.14 1.68 30.08
C TRP A 133 -17.76 0.25 29.69
N TRP A 134 -16.62 -0.25 30.14
CA TRP A 134 -16.08 -1.52 29.62
C TRP A 134 -16.74 -2.78 30.18
N ARG A 135 -17.47 -2.70 31.31
CA ARG A 135 -18.27 -3.84 31.82
C ARG A 135 -19.68 -3.89 31.24
N HIS A 136 -20.08 -2.84 30.51
CA HIS A 136 -21.41 -2.79 29.94
C HIS A 136 -21.52 -3.74 28.73
N ARG A 137 -22.68 -4.37 28.56
CA ARG A 137 -22.94 -5.32 27.45
C ARG A 137 -22.80 -4.68 26.06
N ARG A 138 -22.88 -3.34 25.97
CA ARG A 138 -22.71 -2.54 24.75
C ARG A 138 -21.36 -1.83 24.67
N ALA A 139 -20.36 -2.28 25.44
CA ALA A 139 -19.01 -1.80 25.26
C ALA A 139 -18.54 -2.13 23.84
N LEU A 140 -18.03 -1.13 23.13
CA LEU A 140 -17.42 -1.36 21.82
C LEU A 140 -16.09 -2.10 22.00
N HIS A 141 -15.96 -3.20 21.28
CA HIS A 141 -14.76 -4.03 21.27
C HIS A 141 -14.10 -4.00 19.90
N LEU A 142 -12.78 -3.89 19.88
CA LEU A 142 -11.94 -4.12 18.71
C LEU A 142 -10.91 -5.19 19.04
N PHE A 143 -10.71 -6.15 18.15
CA PHE A 143 -9.80 -7.28 18.34
C PHE A 143 -10.09 -8.02 19.66
N GLY A 144 -11.38 -8.20 19.97
CA GLY A 144 -11.87 -8.83 21.20
C GLY A 144 -11.66 -8.03 22.49
N ARG A 145 -11.18 -6.79 22.43
CA ARG A 145 -10.84 -5.98 23.62
C ARG A 145 -11.71 -4.71 23.71
N PRO A 146 -12.23 -4.35 24.89
CA PRO A 146 -13.01 -3.13 25.06
C PRO A 146 -12.16 -1.90 24.75
N LEU A 147 -12.66 -1.02 23.89
CA LEU A 147 -11.95 0.15 23.40
C LEU A 147 -12.09 1.33 24.38
N LEU A 148 -10.98 2.04 24.58
CA LEU A 148 -10.93 3.35 25.22
C LEU A 148 -9.96 4.23 24.45
N VAL A 149 -10.37 5.46 24.13
CA VAL A 149 -9.50 6.45 23.49
C VAL A 149 -9.21 7.57 24.48
N LEU A 150 -7.95 8.00 24.58
CA LEU A 150 -7.51 9.04 25.52
C LEU A 150 -6.90 10.23 24.78
N GLN A 151 -7.31 11.43 25.16
CA GLN A 151 -6.80 12.71 24.69
C GLN A 151 -6.34 13.57 25.88
N GLY A 152 -5.24 14.30 25.70
CA GLY A 152 -4.62 15.12 26.75
C GLY A 152 -3.73 14.27 27.64
N CYS A 153 -2.91 13.39 27.05
CA CYS A 153 -2.10 12.43 27.81
C CYS A 153 -1.03 13.11 28.69
N ASP A 154 -0.64 14.32 28.32
CA ASP A 154 0.22 15.25 29.09
C ASP A 154 -0.40 15.67 30.43
N ARG A 155 -1.72 15.51 30.58
CA ARG A 155 -2.47 15.84 31.81
C ARG A 155 -2.59 14.65 32.76
N LEU A 156 -2.09 13.47 32.40
CA LEU A 156 -1.90 12.41 33.38
C LEU A 156 -0.81 12.84 34.37
N SER A 157 -0.90 12.40 35.63
CA SER A 157 0.14 12.63 36.64
C SER A 157 1.51 12.12 36.18
N HIS A 158 1.50 11.07 35.35
CA HIS A 158 2.63 10.59 34.57
C HIS A 158 2.09 9.65 33.48
N ALA A 159 2.46 9.83 32.21
CA ALA A 159 1.87 9.08 31.09
C ALA A 159 1.88 7.55 31.30
N VAL A 160 3.06 6.96 31.53
CA VAL A 160 3.22 5.51 31.73
C VAL A 160 2.50 5.00 32.98
N PHE A 161 2.72 5.61 34.15
CA PHE A 161 2.12 5.14 35.41
C PHE A 161 0.62 5.38 35.48
N GLY A 162 0.11 6.44 34.84
CA GLY A 162 -1.32 6.69 34.73
C GLY A 162 -2.03 5.61 33.91
N LEU A 163 -1.44 5.23 32.77
CA LEU A 163 -1.94 4.10 31.97
C LEU A 163 -1.84 2.76 32.71
N GLN A 164 -0.76 2.53 33.46
CA GLN A 164 -0.65 1.34 34.31
C GLN A 164 -1.75 1.27 35.37
N ARG A 165 -2.13 2.40 35.99
CA ARG A 165 -3.26 2.46 36.93
C ARG A 165 -4.58 2.11 36.26
N LEU A 166 -4.81 2.60 35.04
CA LEU A 166 -5.97 2.24 34.24
C LEU A 166 -5.99 0.73 33.90
N ARG A 167 -4.87 0.18 33.44
CA ARG A 167 -4.73 -1.25 33.12
C ARG A 167 -4.82 -2.15 34.35
N HIS A 168 -4.40 -1.70 35.53
CA HIS A 168 -4.53 -2.50 36.75
C HIS A 168 -6.01 -2.82 37.08
N ALA A 169 -6.93 -1.91 36.79
CA ALA A 169 -8.35 -2.14 37.00
C ALA A 169 -9.05 -2.88 35.87
N ALA A 170 -8.49 -2.86 34.66
CA ALA A 170 -9.02 -3.50 33.47
C ALA A 170 -7.89 -3.88 32.49
N ALA A 171 -7.26 -5.02 32.75
CA ALA A 171 -6.05 -5.47 32.05
C ALA A 171 -6.26 -5.75 30.55
N ASN A 172 -7.50 -6.01 30.13
CA ASN A 172 -7.84 -6.34 28.76
C ASN A 172 -8.23 -5.12 27.89
N LEU A 173 -8.28 -3.90 28.43
CA LEU A 173 -8.63 -2.69 27.67
C LEU A 173 -7.68 -2.46 26.50
N LEU A 174 -8.23 -2.18 25.32
CA LEU A 174 -7.50 -1.62 24.19
C LEU A 174 -7.49 -0.11 24.32
N VAL A 175 -6.33 0.45 24.69
CA VAL A 175 -6.18 1.88 24.97
C VAL A 175 -5.46 2.55 23.80
N LEU A 176 -6.16 3.41 23.08
CA LEU A 176 -5.59 4.16 21.96
C LEU A 176 -5.39 5.62 22.34
N ARG A 177 -4.31 6.22 21.84
CA ARG A 177 -4.10 7.67 21.93
C ARG A 177 -4.92 8.38 20.85
N GLY A 178 -5.58 9.47 21.21
CA GLY A 178 -6.49 10.26 20.37
C GLY A 178 -6.04 11.71 20.23
N GLU A 179 -4.78 11.93 19.90
CA GLU A 179 -4.17 13.25 19.66
C GLU A 179 -3.00 13.12 18.66
N PRO A 180 -2.46 14.21 18.07
CA PRO A 180 -1.41 14.11 17.06
C PRO A 180 -0.22 13.25 17.50
N GLY A 181 0.23 12.32 16.64
CA GLY A 181 1.36 11.43 16.91
C GLY A 181 1.37 10.19 16.02
N GLY A 182 2.37 9.31 16.24
CA GLY A 182 2.51 8.01 15.56
C GLY A 182 2.16 6.82 16.45
N ALA A 183 1.95 5.64 15.86
CA ALA A 183 1.70 4.39 16.58
C ALA A 183 2.92 3.93 17.37
N ALA A 184 4.12 4.03 16.80
CA ALA A 184 5.36 3.62 17.47
C ALA A 184 5.60 4.40 18.77
N ASP A 185 5.50 5.73 18.71
CA ASP A 185 5.61 6.60 19.87
C ASP A 185 4.50 6.35 20.90
N ALA A 186 3.27 6.05 20.45
CA ALA A 186 2.19 5.68 21.37
C ALA A 186 2.51 4.37 22.13
N LEU A 187 3.08 3.36 21.46
CA LEU A 187 3.50 2.11 22.08
C LEU A 187 4.58 2.32 23.14
N GLU A 188 5.57 3.17 22.87
CA GLU A 188 6.64 3.50 23.84
C GLU A 188 6.08 4.10 25.13
N HIS A 189 4.98 4.84 25.02
CA HIS A 189 4.28 5.45 26.16
C HIS A 189 3.25 4.52 26.84
N GLY A 190 3.09 3.27 26.37
CA GLY A 190 2.24 2.24 26.99
C GLY A 190 0.81 2.15 26.44
N PHE A 191 0.51 2.85 25.34
CA PHE A 191 -0.73 2.65 24.58
C PHE A 191 -0.67 1.34 23.78
N ASP A 192 -1.82 0.88 23.30
CA ASP A 192 -1.89 -0.23 22.33
C ASP A 192 -1.80 0.27 20.89
N GLY A 193 -1.90 1.59 20.68
CA GLY A 193 -1.96 2.19 19.37
C GLY A 193 -2.45 3.63 19.37
N GLN A 194 -2.81 4.09 18.19
CA GLN A 194 -3.08 5.50 17.88
C GLN A 194 -4.30 5.62 16.96
N VAL A 195 -5.15 6.61 17.22
CA VAL A 195 -6.15 7.10 16.26
C VAL A 195 -5.50 8.17 15.41
N GLN A 196 -5.67 8.06 14.09
CA GLN A 196 -5.22 9.10 13.19
C GLN A 196 -5.93 10.42 13.49
N TRP A 197 -5.16 11.45 13.81
CA TRP A 197 -5.73 12.76 14.13
C TRP A 197 -5.73 13.67 12.89
N LEU A 198 -6.91 14.21 12.55
CA LEU A 198 -7.09 15.10 11.40
C LEU A 198 -7.12 16.58 11.84
N SER A 199 -6.15 17.36 11.38
CA SER A 199 -6.09 18.80 11.65
C SER A 199 -7.19 19.56 10.92
N GLN A 200 -7.84 20.50 11.61
CA GLN A 200 -8.89 21.34 11.02
C GLN A 200 -8.30 22.66 10.50
N PRO A 201 -8.44 22.98 9.19
CA PRO A 201 -8.08 24.29 8.69
C PRO A 201 -9.06 25.35 9.21
N GLY A 202 -8.56 26.56 9.44
CA GLY A 202 -9.38 27.70 9.83
C GLY A 202 -10.07 28.36 8.63
N PRO A 203 -11.21 29.05 8.83
CA PRO A 203 -11.94 29.71 7.75
C PRO A 203 -11.15 30.87 7.11
N GLU A 204 -10.21 31.46 7.84
CA GLU A 204 -9.35 32.55 7.34
C GLU A 204 -8.33 32.07 6.31
N ARG A 205 -8.00 30.77 6.31
CA ARG A 205 -7.06 30.17 5.36
C ARG A 205 -7.61 28.82 4.87
N PRO A 206 -8.62 28.84 3.98
CA PRO A 206 -9.28 27.62 3.53
C PRO A 206 -8.29 26.70 2.80
N PHE A 207 -8.31 25.42 3.15
CA PHE A 207 -7.36 24.43 2.66
C PHE A 207 -7.98 23.56 1.55
N PRO A 208 -7.24 23.14 0.51
CA PRO A 208 -7.77 22.24 -0.51
C PRO A 208 -8.18 20.90 0.09
N TYR A 209 -9.45 20.51 -0.07
CA TYR A 209 -9.99 19.30 0.58
C TYR A 209 -9.28 18.03 0.13
N LEU A 210 -9.04 17.88 -1.18
CA LEU A 210 -8.32 16.72 -1.71
C LEU A 210 -6.89 16.61 -1.16
N GLN A 211 -6.22 17.74 -0.88
CA GLN A 211 -4.90 17.74 -0.23
C GLN A 211 -5.01 17.35 1.25
N HIS A 212 -6.05 17.82 1.95
CA HIS A 212 -6.30 17.44 3.34
C HIS A 212 -6.52 15.94 3.47
N LEU A 213 -7.34 15.37 2.59
CA LEU A 213 -7.51 13.94 2.46
C LEU A 213 -6.15 13.32 2.20
N LYS A 214 -5.52 13.51 1.03
CA LYS A 214 -4.22 12.90 0.66
C LYS A 214 -3.16 12.95 1.76
N ALA A 215 -3.00 14.10 2.42
CA ALA A 215 -2.05 14.27 3.53
C ALA A 215 -2.30 13.33 4.71
N ALA A 216 -3.55 12.97 4.97
CA ALA A 216 -3.89 11.98 5.98
C ALA A 216 -3.44 10.55 5.57
N HIS A 217 -3.57 10.13 4.31
CA HIS A 217 -3.20 8.76 3.91
C HIS A 217 -1.70 8.53 3.96
N HIS A 218 -0.90 9.55 3.62
CA HIS A 218 0.54 9.52 3.85
C HIS A 218 0.95 9.31 5.30
N ARG A 219 0.12 9.77 6.25
CA ARG A 219 0.36 9.62 7.69
C ARG A 219 -0.18 8.30 8.23
N MET A 220 -0.74 7.42 7.40
CA MET A 220 -1.16 6.10 7.85
C MET A 220 0.09 5.29 8.23
N ASP A 221 0.38 5.27 9.52
CA ASP A 221 1.54 4.63 10.10
C ASP A 221 1.50 3.14 9.79
N THR A 222 2.58 2.53 9.31
CA THR A 222 2.66 1.08 9.05
C THR A 222 3.47 0.34 10.11
N GLY A 223 3.97 1.03 11.12
CA GLY A 223 4.68 0.51 12.28
C GLY A 223 3.79 -0.29 13.23
N GLY A 224 4.39 -0.79 14.32
CA GLY A 224 3.73 -1.68 15.28
C GLY A 224 2.48 -1.09 15.95
N GLY A 225 1.65 -1.96 16.54
CA GLY A 225 0.46 -1.56 17.30
C GLY A 225 -0.79 -1.36 16.43
N VAL A 226 -1.86 -0.87 17.05
CA VAL A 226 -3.12 -0.57 16.37
C VAL A 226 -3.09 0.84 15.78
N TRP A 227 -3.46 0.98 14.51
CA TRP A 227 -3.71 2.28 13.89
C TRP A 227 -5.16 2.36 13.43
N LEU A 228 -5.88 3.39 13.88
CA LEU A 228 -7.22 3.68 13.40
C LEU A 228 -7.15 4.82 12.37
N PRO A 229 -7.18 4.53 11.05
CA PRO A 229 -7.22 5.58 10.05
C PRO A 229 -8.52 6.38 10.16
N ALA A 230 -8.44 7.68 9.92
CA ALA A 230 -9.55 8.61 10.10
C ALA A 230 -10.00 9.27 8.79
N VAL A 231 -11.30 9.50 8.69
CA VAL A 231 -11.99 10.00 7.49
C VAL A 231 -12.97 11.10 7.92
N GLN A 232 -12.93 12.24 7.23
CA GLN A 232 -13.78 13.38 7.56
C GLN A 232 -14.58 13.88 6.36
N ALA A 233 -15.90 13.81 6.48
CA ALA A 233 -16.82 14.55 5.62
C ALA A 233 -16.95 16.00 6.12
N VAL A 234 -17.04 16.96 5.21
CA VAL A 234 -17.20 18.37 5.54
C VAL A 234 -18.67 18.64 5.89
N THR A 235 -18.89 18.98 7.16
CA THR A 235 -20.20 19.44 7.64
C THR A 235 -20.47 20.85 7.14
N THR A 236 -21.74 21.29 7.17
CA THR A 236 -22.11 22.65 6.74
C THR A 236 -21.31 23.76 7.45
N PRO A 237 -21.07 23.70 8.77
CA PRO A 237 -20.23 24.70 9.45
C PRO A 237 -18.77 24.72 9.00
N MET A 238 -18.27 23.63 8.41
CA MET A 238 -16.88 23.49 7.99
C MET A 238 -16.63 23.86 6.53
N GLU A 239 -17.67 24.09 5.73
CA GLU A 239 -17.53 24.47 4.32
C GLU A 239 -16.59 25.65 4.08
N PRO A 240 -16.62 26.74 4.88
CA PRO A 240 -15.69 27.85 4.69
C PRO A 240 -14.22 27.48 4.88
N CYS A 241 -13.93 26.38 5.59
CA CYS A 241 -12.57 25.93 5.87
C CYS A 241 -11.93 25.15 4.71
N PHE A 242 -12.72 24.71 3.70
CA PHE A 242 -12.23 23.84 2.64
C PHE A 242 -12.52 24.37 1.23
N LYS A 243 -11.56 24.20 0.33
CA LYS A 243 -11.72 24.48 -1.11
C LYS A 243 -11.95 23.19 -1.89
N GLY A 244 -12.96 23.18 -2.77
CA GLY A 244 -13.23 22.06 -3.66
C GLY A 244 -13.65 20.78 -2.94
N ALA A 245 -14.33 20.91 -1.80
CA ALA A 245 -14.79 19.75 -1.04
C ALA A 245 -15.96 19.05 -1.76
N SER A 246 -15.90 17.74 -1.90
CA SER A 246 -16.92 16.96 -2.60
C SER A 246 -17.22 15.65 -1.90
N ALA A 247 -18.47 15.19 -2.03
CA ALA A 247 -18.89 13.90 -1.51
C ALA A 247 -18.18 12.73 -2.22
N GLU A 248 -17.80 12.91 -3.48
CA GLU A 248 -17.03 11.93 -4.25
C GLU A 248 -15.64 11.71 -3.64
N ALA A 249 -14.88 12.79 -3.41
CA ALA A 249 -13.56 12.70 -2.78
C ALA A 249 -13.63 12.10 -1.37
N TYR A 250 -14.70 12.40 -0.62
CA TYR A 250 -14.96 11.76 0.67
C TYR A 250 -15.17 10.25 0.56
N ARG A 251 -16.00 9.80 -0.38
CA ARG A 251 -16.28 8.36 -0.58
C ARG A 251 -15.05 7.61 -1.06
N GLU A 252 -14.31 8.20 -1.99
CA GLU A 252 -13.03 7.66 -2.45
C GLU A 252 -12.06 7.50 -1.28
N TRP A 253 -11.95 8.51 -0.41
CA TRP A 253 -11.13 8.45 0.78
C TRP A 253 -11.55 7.37 1.76
N LEU A 254 -12.85 7.24 2.01
CA LEU A 254 -13.40 6.21 2.88
C LEU A 254 -13.10 4.81 2.33
N ALA A 255 -13.16 4.64 1.00
CA ALA A 255 -12.75 3.41 0.35
C ALA A 255 -11.24 3.15 0.51
N GLN A 256 -10.39 4.17 0.32
CA GLN A 256 -8.93 4.07 0.53
C GLN A 256 -8.59 3.67 1.98
N ALA A 257 -9.15 4.35 2.98
CA ALA A 257 -8.93 4.04 4.39
C ALA A 257 -9.43 2.64 4.77
N SER A 258 -10.57 2.22 4.21
CA SER A 258 -11.12 0.87 4.42
C SER A 258 -10.23 -0.21 3.82
N ALA A 259 -9.80 -0.01 2.56
CA ALA A 259 -8.88 -0.88 1.85
C ALA A 259 -7.55 -1.06 2.60
N TRP A 260 -6.98 0.06 3.04
CA TRP A 260 -5.74 0.06 3.82
C TRP A 260 -5.91 -0.68 5.14
N SER A 261 -6.99 -0.41 5.89
CA SER A 261 -7.24 -1.05 7.18
C SER A 261 -7.43 -2.56 7.03
N LEU A 262 -8.21 -2.98 6.03
CA LEU A 262 -8.40 -4.38 5.70
C LEU A 262 -7.09 -5.05 5.32
N LEU A 263 -6.29 -4.45 4.44
CA LEU A 263 -5.02 -5.03 4.05
C LEU A 263 -4.08 -5.12 5.26
N ARG A 264 -3.90 -4.04 6.04
CA ARG A 264 -3.05 -4.04 7.24
C ARG A 264 -3.41 -5.15 8.21
N HIS A 265 -4.70 -5.34 8.44
CA HIS A 265 -5.23 -6.33 9.37
C HIS A 265 -5.61 -7.64 8.69
N ASP A 266 -5.00 -7.94 7.54
CA ASP A 266 -5.05 -9.25 6.91
C ASP A 266 -6.48 -9.74 6.57
N GLY A 267 -7.37 -8.79 6.25
CA GLY A 267 -8.77 -9.05 5.97
C GLY A 267 -9.60 -9.31 7.23
N SER A 268 -9.14 -8.88 8.40
CA SER A 268 -9.90 -9.01 9.64
C SER A 268 -11.24 -8.26 9.55
N PRO A 269 -12.37 -8.85 9.99
CA PRO A 269 -13.65 -8.15 10.08
C PRO A 269 -13.64 -7.03 11.14
N ASP A 270 -12.64 -7.01 12.02
CA ASP A 270 -12.44 -5.95 13.02
C ASP A 270 -11.63 -4.77 12.49
N ALA A 271 -11.13 -4.81 11.24
CA ALA A 271 -10.28 -3.78 10.64
C ALA A 271 -10.94 -2.39 10.73
N PRO A 272 -10.49 -1.52 11.65
CA PRO A 272 -11.27 -0.36 12.05
C PRO A 272 -11.02 0.85 11.15
N VAL A 273 -12.02 1.70 10.98
CA VAL A 273 -11.90 3.03 10.38
C VAL A 273 -12.68 4.03 11.23
N TRP A 274 -12.08 5.18 11.49
CA TRP A 274 -12.67 6.26 12.28
C TRP A 274 -13.33 7.30 11.37
N ILE A 275 -14.58 7.64 11.65
CA ILE A 275 -15.36 8.66 10.95
C ILE A 275 -15.59 9.83 11.92
N GLU A 276 -15.19 11.03 11.51
CA GLU A 276 -15.10 12.20 12.41
C GLU A 276 -16.44 12.74 12.94
N SER A 277 -17.53 12.55 12.20
CA SER A 277 -18.87 13.00 12.61
C SER A 277 -19.98 12.27 11.87
N TRP A 278 -21.11 12.09 12.56
CA TRP A 278 -22.27 11.42 11.99
C TRP A 278 -22.99 12.31 10.97
N SER A 279 -23.27 13.55 11.36
CA SER A 279 -23.87 14.57 10.50
C SER A 279 -23.11 14.76 9.17
N GLY A 280 -21.78 14.78 9.20
CA GLY A 280 -20.96 14.83 7.99
C GLY A 280 -21.10 13.57 7.14
N HIS A 281 -21.01 12.39 7.77
CA HIS A 281 -21.14 11.12 7.05
C HIS A 281 -22.51 10.97 6.39
N GLN A 282 -23.61 11.25 7.10
CA GLN A 282 -24.96 11.20 6.53
C GLN A 282 -25.10 12.08 5.30
N ARG A 283 -24.51 13.28 5.35
CA ARG A 283 -24.58 14.24 4.26
C ARG A 283 -23.99 13.70 2.96
N TRP A 284 -22.87 12.97 3.05
CA TRP A 284 -22.05 12.59 1.89
C TRP A 284 -22.03 11.08 1.58
N SER A 285 -22.67 10.29 2.43
CA SER A 285 -22.83 8.84 2.33
C SER A 285 -24.30 8.37 2.16
N PRO A 286 -25.15 8.97 1.31
CA PRO A 286 -26.41 8.31 0.91
C PRO A 286 -26.10 7.27 -0.17
N VAL A 287 -26.43 6.01 0.09
CA VAL A 287 -26.05 4.82 -0.69
C VAL A 287 -26.63 4.82 -2.12
N GLY A 288 -25.80 4.39 -3.07
CA GLY A 288 -26.19 3.61 -4.25
C GLY A 288 -24.97 2.79 -4.70
N PRO A 289 -25.10 1.51 -5.07
CA PRO A 289 -23.98 0.78 -5.68
C PRO A 289 -23.63 1.42 -7.04
N PRO A 290 -22.35 1.54 -7.41
CA PRO A 290 -22.00 1.81 -8.80
C PRO A 290 -22.49 0.61 -9.65
N ASP A 291 -23.20 0.91 -10.71
CA ASP A 291 -23.65 -0.04 -11.72
C ASP A 291 -22.44 -0.45 -12.59
N PRO A 292 -21.98 -1.71 -12.58
CA PRO A 292 -20.99 -2.14 -13.54
C PRO A 292 -21.71 -2.39 -14.87
N ALA A 293 -21.81 -1.35 -15.70
CA ALA A 293 -22.21 -1.49 -17.08
C ALA A 293 -21.17 -2.36 -17.81
N ALA A 294 -21.53 -3.64 -17.99
CA ALA A 294 -20.81 -4.57 -18.84
C ALA A 294 -21.13 -4.27 -20.31
N VAL A 295 -20.10 -4.00 -21.10
CA VAL A 295 -20.15 -4.04 -22.56
C VAL A 295 -19.06 -5.01 -23.01
N SER A 296 -19.46 -6.12 -23.63
CA SER A 296 -18.58 -6.99 -24.39
C SER A 296 -18.32 -6.42 -25.78
N PRO A 297 -17.13 -6.64 -26.33
CA PRO A 297 -17.12 -7.34 -27.62
C PRO A 297 -16.02 -8.40 -27.77
N SER A 298 -16.41 -9.40 -28.58
CA SER A 298 -15.65 -10.38 -29.36
C SER A 298 -14.43 -11.08 -28.76
N LEU A 299 -14.58 -12.40 -28.60
CA LEU A 299 -13.51 -13.39 -28.58
C LEU A 299 -12.65 -13.24 -29.86
N THR A 300 -11.52 -12.57 -29.74
CA THR A 300 -10.37 -12.81 -30.62
C THR A 300 -9.69 -14.10 -30.19
N ARG A 301 -8.98 -14.73 -31.13
CA ARG A 301 -8.25 -15.98 -30.88
C ARG A 301 -7.35 -15.80 -29.66
N GLU A 302 -7.60 -16.58 -28.60
CA GLU A 302 -6.87 -16.44 -27.33
C GLU A 302 -5.47 -17.05 -27.38
N ASP A 303 -5.20 -17.90 -28.38
CA ASP A 303 -3.92 -18.57 -28.53
C ASP A 303 -2.87 -17.62 -29.14
N PRO A 304 -1.73 -17.41 -28.47
CA PRO A 304 -0.68 -16.55 -28.98
C PRO A 304 -0.08 -17.12 -30.28
N GLU A 305 0.33 -16.24 -31.19
CA GLU A 305 1.13 -16.59 -32.36
C GLU A 305 2.59 -16.24 -32.12
N PHE A 306 3.50 -17.11 -32.56
CA PHE A 306 4.94 -16.91 -32.41
C PHE A 306 5.63 -16.84 -33.78
N ARG A 307 6.46 -15.82 -33.97
CA ARG A 307 7.40 -15.66 -35.08
C ARG A 307 8.78 -15.33 -34.52
N GLY A 308 9.84 -15.67 -35.22
CA GLY A 308 11.18 -15.32 -34.74
C GLY A 308 12.29 -15.72 -35.70
N TRP A 309 13.41 -15.01 -35.58
CA TRP A 309 14.60 -15.21 -36.38
C TRP A 309 15.85 -14.88 -35.57
N GLY A 310 16.99 -15.40 -36.04
CA GLY A 310 18.25 -15.33 -35.30
C GLY A 310 18.32 -16.27 -34.10
N GLU A 311 19.53 -16.48 -33.59
CA GLU A 311 19.79 -17.37 -32.46
C GLU A 311 20.15 -16.57 -31.21
N CYS A 312 19.25 -16.58 -30.21
CA CYS A 312 19.46 -15.96 -28.91
C CYS A 312 20.56 -16.67 -28.11
N ARG A 313 21.29 -15.93 -27.27
CA ARG A 313 22.37 -16.45 -26.42
C ARG A 313 22.17 -16.05 -24.96
N ALA A 314 22.46 -16.97 -24.05
CA ALA A 314 22.20 -16.78 -22.62
C ALA A 314 22.98 -15.59 -22.02
N GLU A 315 24.16 -15.30 -22.56
CA GLU A 315 25.03 -14.20 -22.18
C GLU A 315 24.56 -12.82 -22.68
N HIS A 316 23.64 -12.77 -23.65
CA HIS A 316 23.11 -11.50 -24.14
C HIS A 316 22.11 -10.90 -23.14
N LEU A 317 22.00 -9.58 -23.16
CA LEU A 317 20.94 -8.88 -22.44
C LEU A 317 19.59 -9.09 -23.14
N ALA A 318 18.60 -9.58 -22.39
CA ALA A 318 17.25 -9.77 -22.91
C ALA A 318 16.45 -8.45 -22.85
N VAL A 319 15.98 -7.95 -23.99
CA VAL A 319 15.09 -6.78 -24.05
C VAL A 319 13.65 -7.29 -24.23
N LEU A 320 12.82 -7.10 -23.22
CA LEU A 320 11.45 -7.62 -23.13
C LEU A 320 10.45 -6.49 -23.35
N VAL A 321 9.80 -6.44 -24.51
CA VAL A 321 8.94 -5.32 -24.93
C VAL A 321 7.50 -5.76 -25.15
N HIS A 322 6.55 -5.01 -24.58
CA HIS A 322 5.15 -5.08 -25.00
C HIS A 322 4.76 -3.84 -25.82
N GLY A 323 4.61 -4.02 -27.13
CA GLY A 323 4.27 -2.99 -28.12
C GLY A 323 2.78 -3.00 -28.47
N PHE A 324 1.95 -2.40 -27.61
CA PHE A 324 0.52 -2.17 -27.88
C PHE A 324 0.23 -1.01 -28.85
N TYR A 325 0.97 0.09 -28.71
CA TYR A 325 0.84 1.28 -29.57
C TYR A 325 1.94 1.27 -30.63
N LEU A 326 1.59 0.95 -31.87
CA LEU A 326 2.55 0.79 -32.97
C LEU A 326 3.41 2.05 -33.22
N ASP A 327 2.80 3.23 -33.22
CA ASP A 327 3.47 4.53 -33.39
C ASP A 327 4.56 4.76 -32.33
N ARG A 328 4.32 4.34 -31.09
CA ARG A 328 5.28 4.45 -29.99
C ARG A 328 6.30 3.33 -29.99
N LEU A 329 5.93 2.16 -30.53
CA LEU A 329 6.82 1.04 -30.65
C LEU A 329 7.97 1.37 -31.61
N GLU A 330 7.67 1.99 -32.75
CA GLU A 330 8.68 2.46 -33.70
C GLU A 330 9.71 3.38 -33.02
N ALA A 331 9.23 4.40 -32.30
CA ALA A 331 10.12 5.31 -31.57
C ALA A 331 10.94 4.63 -30.47
N LEU A 332 10.35 3.65 -29.75
CA LEU A 332 11.04 2.87 -28.73
C LEU A 332 12.14 2.00 -29.35
N LEU A 333 11.85 1.30 -30.45
CA LEU A 333 12.80 0.43 -31.14
C LEU A 333 13.96 1.24 -31.75
N ALA A 334 13.68 2.44 -32.27
CA ALA A 334 14.71 3.38 -32.72
C ALA A 334 15.59 3.91 -31.57
N GLY A 335 15.12 3.84 -30.32
CA GLY A 335 15.87 4.21 -29.13
C GLY A 335 16.77 3.11 -28.57
N LEU A 336 16.65 1.87 -29.06
CA LEU A 336 17.60 0.82 -28.69
C LEU A 336 19.01 1.24 -29.15
N PRO A 337 20.10 0.84 -28.47
CA PRO A 337 21.51 1.14 -28.84
C PRO A 337 21.97 0.64 -30.24
N ALA A 338 21.00 0.35 -31.10
CA ALA A 338 21.03 -0.28 -32.38
C ALA A 338 20.77 0.65 -33.57
N ALA A 339 20.23 1.85 -33.37
CA ALA A 339 19.72 2.66 -34.49
C ALA A 339 20.81 3.33 -35.35
N GLY A 340 22.03 2.79 -35.42
CA GLY A 340 23.10 3.32 -36.27
C GLY A 340 24.26 2.37 -36.63
N ASN A 341 24.70 1.44 -35.77
CA ASN A 341 25.87 0.59 -36.02
C ASN A 341 25.62 -0.87 -35.59
N GLN A 342 25.95 -1.84 -36.46
CA GLN A 342 25.75 -3.28 -36.23
C GLN A 342 26.52 -3.87 -35.03
N GLU A 343 27.50 -3.15 -34.47
CA GLU A 343 28.32 -3.61 -33.34
C GLU A 343 27.55 -3.58 -32.00
N GLY A 344 26.72 -2.57 -31.73
CA GLY A 344 25.92 -2.47 -30.50
C GLY A 344 24.74 -3.45 -30.44
N LEU A 345 24.31 -3.96 -31.59
CA LEU A 345 23.29 -5.01 -31.71
C LEU A 345 23.81 -6.41 -31.40
N SER A 346 25.12 -6.61 -31.25
CA SER A 346 25.71 -7.95 -31.21
C SER A 346 25.43 -8.72 -29.92
N GLU A 347 25.08 -8.03 -28.83
CA GLU A 347 24.94 -8.61 -27.48
C GLU A 347 23.52 -8.46 -26.87
N LEU A 348 22.52 -8.13 -27.70
CA LEU A 348 21.11 -7.98 -27.27
C LEU A 348 20.20 -8.99 -27.94
N ASP A 349 19.22 -9.52 -27.20
CA ASP A 349 18.16 -10.38 -27.75
C ASP A 349 16.78 -9.77 -27.48
N LEU A 350 15.99 -9.53 -28.54
CA LEU A 350 14.68 -8.89 -28.42
C LEU A 350 13.56 -9.92 -28.31
N TYR A 351 12.76 -9.79 -27.25
CA TYR A 351 11.51 -10.50 -27.04
C TYR A 351 10.39 -9.47 -27.07
N LEU A 352 9.53 -9.54 -28.09
CA LEU A 352 8.50 -8.55 -28.33
C LEU A 352 7.13 -9.21 -28.36
N SER A 353 6.16 -8.60 -27.68
CA SER A 353 4.74 -8.94 -27.85
C SER A 353 3.97 -7.75 -28.42
N THR A 354 2.96 -8.02 -29.22
CA THR A 354 2.07 -7.02 -29.83
C THR A 354 0.66 -7.59 -29.96
N PRO A 355 -0.40 -6.78 -30.03
CA PRO A 355 -1.74 -7.27 -30.37
C PRO A 355 -1.71 -8.15 -31.62
N LEU A 356 -2.46 -9.26 -31.59
CA LEU A 356 -2.45 -10.26 -32.66
C LEU A 356 -2.79 -9.67 -34.05
N ASP A 357 -3.63 -8.64 -34.09
CA ASP A 357 -4.01 -7.91 -35.30
C ASP A 357 -2.91 -6.96 -35.84
N GLN A 358 -1.88 -6.66 -35.06
CA GLN A 358 -0.71 -5.85 -35.46
C GLN A 358 0.51 -6.70 -35.81
N LEU A 359 0.41 -8.03 -35.74
CA LEU A 359 1.55 -8.94 -35.82
C LEU A 359 2.34 -8.82 -37.15
N ASP A 360 1.65 -8.70 -38.28
CA ASP A 360 2.28 -8.56 -39.60
C ASP A 360 3.01 -7.22 -39.72
N GLU A 361 2.36 -6.12 -39.35
CA GLU A 361 2.93 -4.76 -39.41
C GLU A 361 4.17 -4.63 -38.53
N VAL A 362 4.15 -5.24 -37.35
CA VAL A 362 5.30 -5.23 -36.43
C VAL A 362 6.43 -6.12 -36.93
N GLU A 363 6.15 -7.26 -37.57
CA GLU A 363 7.19 -8.07 -38.18
C GLU A 363 7.92 -7.30 -39.30
N GLU A 364 7.18 -6.63 -40.19
CA GLU A 364 7.75 -5.79 -41.25
C GLU A 364 8.65 -4.69 -40.66
N LEU A 365 8.17 -3.98 -39.63
CA LEU A 365 8.96 -2.97 -38.92
C LEU A 365 10.28 -3.53 -38.35
N LEU A 366 10.24 -4.72 -37.75
CA LEU A 366 11.41 -5.35 -37.15
C LEU A 366 12.42 -5.82 -38.21
N GLN A 367 11.94 -6.25 -39.38
CA GLN A 367 12.76 -6.60 -40.53
C GLN A 367 13.41 -5.35 -41.15
N ASP A 368 12.65 -4.27 -41.30
CA ASP A 368 13.12 -2.97 -41.83
C ASP A 368 14.21 -2.35 -40.94
N LEU A 369 14.07 -2.49 -39.61
CA LEU A 369 15.08 -2.08 -38.65
C LEU A 369 16.30 -3.01 -38.61
N GLY A 370 16.27 -4.14 -39.32
CA GLY A 370 17.39 -5.08 -39.43
C GLY A 370 17.79 -5.73 -38.10
N LEU A 371 16.84 -5.90 -37.17
CA LEU A 371 17.13 -6.47 -35.85
C LEU A 371 17.49 -7.96 -35.99
N PRO A 372 18.68 -8.41 -35.54
CA PRO A 372 19.23 -9.71 -35.95
C PRO A 372 18.65 -10.91 -35.19
N ARG A 373 18.11 -10.70 -33.98
CA ARG A 373 17.66 -11.77 -33.06
C ARG A 373 16.39 -11.36 -32.37
N VAL A 374 15.28 -11.92 -32.84
CA VAL A 374 13.93 -11.49 -32.46
C VAL A 374 13.05 -12.69 -32.16
N ARG A 375 12.27 -12.56 -31.10
CA ARG A 375 11.19 -13.46 -30.72
C ARG A 375 9.91 -12.63 -30.58
N LEU A 376 9.03 -12.73 -31.56
CA LEU A 376 7.81 -11.94 -31.71
C LEU A 376 6.58 -12.77 -31.34
N TYR A 377 5.72 -12.22 -30.49
CA TYR A 377 4.49 -12.85 -30.01
C TYR A 377 3.26 -11.98 -30.33
N GLY A 378 2.34 -12.48 -31.14
CA GLY A 378 1.00 -11.91 -31.30
C GLY A 378 0.11 -12.37 -30.15
N VAL A 379 -0.44 -11.44 -29.37
CA VAL A 379 -1.19 -11.76 -28.14
C VAL A 379 -2.57 -11.09 -28.11
N ALA A 380 -3.48 -11.63 -27.31
CA ALA A 380 -4.75 -10.99 -27.03
C ALA A 380 -4.55 -9.70 -26.20
N ASN A 381 -5.39 -8.68 -26.45
CA ASN A 381 -5.41 -7.45 -25.65
C ASN A 381 -6.07 -7.70 -24.28
N ARG A 382 -5.32 -8.33 -23.36
CA ARG A 382 -5.79 -8.68 -22.03
C ARG A 382 -4.64 -8.69 -21.03
N GLY A 383 -4.85 -8.11 -19.85
CA GLY A 383 -3.84 -8.06 -18.80
C GLY A 383 -2.69 -7.07 -19.05
N ARG A 384 -2.88 -6.12 -19.96
CA ARG A 384 -1.97 -4.98 -20.26
C ARG A 384 -0.56 -5.45 -20.59
N ASP A 385 0.46 -4.78 -20.09
CA ASP A 385 1.86 -5.18 -20.25
C ASP A 385 2.24 -6.38 -19.38
N ILE A 386 1.49 -6.66 -18.31
CA ILE A 386 1.82 -7.67 -17.30
C ILE A 386 1.57 -9.09 -17.81
N ALA A 387 0.40 -9.35 -18.42
CA ALA A 387 0.10 -10.70 -18.91
C ALA A 387 1.03 -11.13 -20.07
N PRO A 388 1.27 -10.32 -21.12
CA PRO A 388 2.25 -10.66 -22.15
C PRO A 388 3.66 -10.86 -21.58
N PHE A 389 4.05 -10.02 -20.61
CA PHE A 389 5.34 -10.16 -19.93
C PHE A 389 5.47 -11.49 -19.18
N LEU A 390 4.50 -11.84 -18.32
CA LEU A 390 4.58 -13.03 -17.48
C LEU A 390 4.25 -14.33 -18.22
N LEU A 391 3.39 -14.29 -19.24
CA LEU A 391 2.94 -15.48 -19.95
C LEU A 391 3.80 -15.80 -21.17
N GLN A 392 4.48 -14.81 -21.77
CA GLN A 392 5.26 -15.01 -23.01
C GLN A 392 6.72 -14.58 -22.85
N LEU A 393 6.97 -13.31 -22.52
CA LEU A 393 8.32 -12.71 -22.67
C LEU A 393 9.31 -13.23 -21.62
N LEU A 394 8.96 -13.16 -20.34
CA LEU A 394 9.82 -13.60 -19.24
C LEU A 394 10.08 -15.11 -19.27
N PRO A 395 9.07 -15.99 -19.47
CA PRO A 395 9.31 -17.43 -19.64
C PRO A 395 10.24 -17.76 -20.80
N ALA A 396 10.07 -17.10 -21.96
CA ALA A 396 10.91 -17.34 -23.12
C ALA A 396 12.37 -16.90 -22.87
N ALA A 397 12.58 -15.79 -22.18
CA ALA A 397 13.92 -15.34 -21.82
C ALA A 397 14.60 -16.28 -20.80
N LEU A 398 13.83 -16.78 -19.83
CA LEU A 398 14.27 -17.79 -18.87
C LEU A 398 14.67 -19.11 -19.54
N GLU A 399 13.87 -19.59 -20.50
CA GLU A 399 14.15 -20.81 -21.26
C GLU A 399 15.49 -20.72 -22.00
N ARG A 400 15.85 -19.52 -22.47
CA ARG A 400 17.14 -19.24 -23.13
C ARG A 400 18.30 -19.03 -22.17
N GLY A 401 18.05 -19.04 -20.86
CA GLY A 401 19.09 -18.94 -19.85
C GLY A 401 19.59 -17.52 -19.59
N HIS A 402 18.87 -16.49 -20.05
CA HIS A 402 19.24 -15.11 -19.79
C HIS A 402 19.30 -14.82 -18.28
N THR A 403 20.33 -14.08 -17.87
CA THR A 403 20.54 -13.69 -16.47
C THR A 403 20.12 -12.26 -16.19
N ALA A 404 20.20 -11.38 -17.19
CA ALA A 404 19.82 -9.97 -17.12
C ALA A 404 18.75 -9.61 -18.15
N PHE A 405 17.90 -8.63 -17.84
CA PHE A 405 16.87 -8.15 -18.75
C PHE A 405 16.57 -6.66 -18.57
N VAL A 406 15.94 -6.07 -19.60
CA VAL A 406 15.24 -4.78 -19.54
C VAL A 406 13.79 -5.00 -19.98
N LYS A 407 12.83 -4.65 -19.12
CA LYS A 407 11.39 -4.70 -19.41
C LYS A 407 10.88 -3.32 -19.79
N LEU A 408 10.28 -3.23 -20.97
CA LEU A 408 9.68 -2.02 -21.52
C LEU A 408 8.27 -2.31 -22.05
N HIS A 409 7.46 -1.27 -22.19
CA HIS A 409 6.24 -1.35 -22.95
C HIS A 409 5.88 0.01 -23.55
N THR A 410 5.04 0.01 -24.57
CA THR A 410 4.49 1.27 -25.08
C THR A 410 3.44 1.79 -24.09
N LYS A 411 3.47 3.11 -23.84
CA LYS A 411 2.57 3.76 -22.89
C LYS A 411 1.95 4.99 -23.52
N HIS A 412 0.63 5.01 -23.56
CA HIS A 412 -0.18 6.18 -23.86
C HIS A 412 -0.97 6.51 -22.58
N SER A 413 -0.88 7.74 -22.08
CA SER A 413 -1.61 8.16 -20.88
C SER A 413 -2.34 9.47 -21.16
N PRO A 414 -3.44 9.43 -21.93
CA PRO A 414 -4.14 10.63 -22.39
C PRO A 414 -4.83 11.39 -21.25
N HIS A 415 -5.03 10.74 -20.11
CA HIS A 415 -5.69 11.30 -18.93
C HIS A 415 -4.75 12.01 -17.94
N LEU A 416 -3.44 12.04 -18.22
CA LEU A 416 -2.45 12.73 -17.41
C LEU A 416 -1.93 13.94 -18.18
N ASP A 417 -1.90 15.11 -17.55
CA ASP A 417 -1.43 16.38 -18.15
C ASP A 417 0.03 16.33 -18.68
N HIS A 418 0.76 15.22 -18.47
CA HIS A 418 2.13 14.94 -18.94
C HIS A 418 2.36 13.46 -19.33
N GLY A 419 1.32 12.74 -19.77
CA GLY A 419 1.41 11.28 -20.00
C GLY A 419 2.48 10.84 -21.03
N GLU A 420 2.72 11.66 -22.06
CA GLU A 420 3.78 11.41 -23.05
C GLU A 420 5.19 11.62 -22.50
N ASP A 421 5.36 12.55 -21.57
CA ASP A 421 6.64 12.82 -20.92
C ASP A 421 6.97 11.69 -19.94
N TRP A 422 5.95 11.10 -19.30
CA TRP A 422 6.12 9.96 -18.40
C TRP A 422 6.62 8.71 -19.12
N GLY A 423 5.95 8.28 -20.19
CA GLY A 423 6.36 7.09 -20.95
C GLY A 423 7.78 7.23 -21.50
N ARG A 424 8.09 8.39 -22.08
CA ARG A 424 9.42 8.71 -22.62
C ARG A 424 10.49 8.74 -21.54
N HIS A 425 10.19 9.27 -20.36
CA HIS A 425 11.10 9.25 -19.20
C HIS A 425 11.46 7.82 -18.79
N LEU A 426 10.47 6.93 -18.67
CA LEU A 426 10.71 5.52 -18.29
C LEU A 426 11.61 4.81 -19.31
N THR A 427 11.28 4.95 -20.59
CA THR A 427 12.05 4.33 -21.68
C THR A 427 13.47 4.91 -21.76
N ASN A 428 13.62 6.23 -21.76
CA ASN A 428 14.93 6.88 -21.85
C ASN A 428 15.84 6.54 -20.66
N ALA A 429 15.28 6.42 -19.46
CA ALA A 429 16.07 6.07 -18.28
C ALA A 429 16.64 4.64 -18.37
N LEU A 430 15.90 3.70 -18.96
CA LEU A 430 16.32 2.29 -19.05
C LEU A 430 17.13 1.98 -20.30
N LEU A 431 16.97 2.77 -21.37
CA LEU A 431 17.74 2.67 -22.61
C LEU A 431 18.95 3.60 -22.65
N ALA A 432 19.23 4.32 -21.57
CA ALA A 432 20.44 5.12 -21.48
C ALA A 432 21.67 4.21 -21.67
N VAL A 433 22.61 4.67 -22.49
CA VAL A 433 23.79 3.87 -22.90
C VAL A 433 24.57 3.36 -21.69
N ASP A 434 24.72 4.20 -20.67
CA ASP A 434 25.39 3.83 -19.42
C ASP A 434 24.66 2.71 -18.68
N VAL A 435 23.33 2.69 -18.70
CA VAL A 435 22.52 1.61 -18.09
C VAL A 435 22.67 0.31 -18.87
N ILE A 436 22.50 0.34 -20.19
CA ILE A 436 22.59 -0.86 -21.02
C ILE A 436 23.99 -1.48 -20.96
N ASP A 437 25.03 -0.68 -21.13
CA ASP A 437 26.42 -1.17 -21.21
C ASP A 437 26.94 -1.69 -19.86
N THR A 438 26.39 -1.21 -18.73
CA THR A 438 26.90 -1.58 -17.39
C THR A 438 26.02 -2.55 -16.62
N LEU A 439 24.76 -2.77 -17.03
CA LEU A 439 23.79 -3.56 -16.26
C LEU A 439 24.31 -4.95 -15.89
N GLN A 440 24.85 -5.69 -16.86
CA GLN A 440 25.31 -7.06 -16.63
C GLN A 440 26.51 -7.10 -15.66
N ALA A 441 27.53 -6.28 -15.91
CA ALA A 441 28.69 -6.15 -15.03
C ALA A 441 28.28 -5.72 -13.61
N ARG A 442 27.29 -4.82 -13.51
CA ARG A 442 26.75 -4.36 -12.24
C ARG A 442 26.06 -5.48 -11.47
N LEU A 443 25.21 -6.27 -12.13
CA LEU A 443 24.56 -7.43 -11.52
C LEU A 443 25.56 -8.52 -11.09
N GLU A 444 26.70 -8.65 -11.77
CA GLU A 444 27.76 -9.57 -11.36
C GLU A 444 28.47 -9.13 -10.07
N VAL A 445 28.75 -7.83 -9.91
CA VAL A 445 29.45 -7.31 -8.71
C VAL A 445 28.52 -7.03 -7.53
N GLU A 446 27.23 -6.80 -7.78
CA GLU A 446 26.19 -6.59 -6.76
C GLU A 446 25.20 -7.78 -6.75
N PRO A 447 25.52 -8.90 -6.08
CA PRO A 447 24.67 -10.10 -6.09
C PRO A 447 23.31 -9.87 -5.41
N ASP A 448 23.19 -8.87 -4.53
CA ASP A 448 21.94 -8.47 -3.90
C ASP A 448 21.08 -7.56 -4.79
N LEU A 449 21.61 -6.98 -5.88
CA LEU A 449 20.83 -6.13 -6.77
C LEU A 449 19.81 -6.96 -7.57
N GLY A 450 18.52 -6.72 -7.32
CA GLY A 450 17.40 -7.39 -7.97
C GLY A 450 16.92 -6.63 -9.19
N LEU A 451 16.32 -5.46 -8.97
CA LEU A 451 15.76 -4.61 -10.03
C LEU A 451 16.20 -3.16 -9.90
N LEU A 452 16.37 -2.53 -11.07
CA LEU A 452 16.56 -1.12 -11.29
C LEU A 452 15.29 -0.49 -11.84
N ALA A 453 14.79 0.51 -11.14
CA ALA A 453 13.61 1.27 -11.48
C ALA A 453 14.00 2.65 -12.05
N PRO A 454 13.24 3.23 -13.00
CA PRO A 454 13.49 4.59 -13.46
C PRO A 454 13.40 5.62 -12.31
N PRO A 455 14.07 6.78 -12.42
CA PRO A 455 14.08 7.77 -11.35
C PRO A 455 12.66 8.20 -10.95
N GLY A 456 12.39 8.20 -9.63
CA GLY A 456 11.11 8.64 -9.06
C GLY A 456 9.92 7.68 -9.20
N THR A 457 10.12 6.47 -9.72
CA THR A 457 9.05 5.46 -9.89
C THR A 457 8.82 4.58 -8.67
N LEU A 458 9.74 4.53 -7.70
CA LEU A 458 9.54 3.76 -6.47
C LEU A 458 8.50 4.47 -5.60
N LEU A 459 7.24 4.04 -5.64
CA LEU A 459 6.15 4.67 -4.90
C LEU A 459 5.69 3.80 -3.73
N PRO A 460 5.18 4.37 -2.63
CA PRO A 460 4.61 3.57 -1.54
C PRO A 460 3.46 2.69 -2.01
N THR A 461 3.41 1.44 -1.55
CA THR A 461 2.35 0.47 -1.91
C THR A 461 0.95 0.97 -1.58
N SER A 462 0.82 1.86 -0.60
CA SER A 462 -0.46 2.41 -0.19
C SER A 462 -1.08 3.36 -1.24
N VAL A 463 -0.29 3.96 -2.15
CA VAL A 463 -0.79 4.89 -3.19
C VAL A 463 -1.95 4.26 -3.96
N GLU A 464 -3.09 4.94 -4.07
CA GLU A 464 -4.25 4.48 -4.87
C GLU A 464 -4.68 3.03 -4.57
N LEU A 465 -4.58 2.61 -3.31
CA LEU A 465 -4.83 1.23 -2.90
C LEU A 465 -6.31 0.81 -3.01
N HIS A 466 -7.25 1.75 -3.03
CA HIS A 466 -8.70 1.46 -2.93
C HIS A 466 -9.24 0.51 -3.99
N SER A 467 -8.72 0.55 -5.21
CA SER A 467 -9.17 -0.33 -6.29
C SER A 467 -8.36 -1.64 -6.34
N ASN A 468 -7.11 -1.63 -5.86
CA ASN A 468 -6.18 -2.76 -5.96
C ASN A 468 -6.18 -3.70 -4.75
N TRP A 469 -6.67 -3.25 -3.58
CA TRP A 469 -6.60 -4.03 -2.35
C TRP A 469 -7.27 -5.41 -2.42
N PRO A 470 -8.38 -5.67 -3.15
CA PRO A 470 -9.00 -7.00 -3.14
C PRO A 470 -8.06 -8.04 -3.77
N HIS A 471 -7.40 -7.68 -4.86
CA HIS A 471 -6.39 -8.53 -5.50
C HIS A 471 -5.17 -8.69 -4.59
N LEU A 472 -4.63 -7.60 -4.02
CA LEU A 472 -3.48 -7.68 -3.11
C LEU A 472 -3.78 -8.52 -1.86
N LEU A 473 -4.97 -8.43 -1.28
CA LEU A 473 -5.39 -9.27 -0.17
C LEU A 473 -5.48 -10.73 -0.60
N THR A 474 -6.06 -11.01 -1.77
CA THR A 474 -6.17 -12.38 -2.32
C THR A 474 -4.79 -13.01 -2.53
N MET A 475 -3.85 -12.26 -3.11
CA MET A 475 -2.47 -12.71 -3.30
C MET A 475 -1.77 -12.90 -1.94
N ARG A 476 -1.97 -11.97 -1.00
CA ARG A 476 -1.46 -12.04 0.38
C ARG A 476 -1.96 -13.26 1.15
N GLN A 477 -3.24 -13.62 1.02
CA GLN A 477 -3.79 -14.81 1.69
C GLN A 477 -3.12 -16.12 1.24
N ARG A 478 -2.36 -16.08 0.15
CA ARG A 478 -1.62 -17.20 -0.42
C ARG A 478 -0.12 -17.00 -0.40
N SER A 479 0.34 -16.03 0.36
CA SER A 479 1.76 -15.81 0.61
C SER A 479 2.01 -15.77 2.11
N GLU A 480 3.29 -15.73 2.48
CA GLU A 480 3.72 -15.60 3.87
C GLU A 480 3.79 -14.13 4.33
N PHE A 481 3.40 -13.18 3.47
CA PHE A 481 3.46 -11.76 3.77
C PHE A 481 2.36 -11.34 4.73
N SER A 482 2.69 -10.56 5.76
CA SER A 482 1.67 -9.80 6.48
C SER A 482 1.27 -8.57 5.65
N GLY A 483 0.00 -8.16 5.69
CA GLY A 483 -0.42 -6.95 5.00
C GLY A 483 0.23 -5.69 5.59
N GLN A 484 0.56 -5.71 6.88
CA GLN A 484 1.42 -4.69 7.48
C GLN A 484 2.78 -4.58 6.77
N TRP A 485 3.44 -5.70 6.49
CA TRP A 485 4.71 -5.69 5.77
C TRP A 485 4.54 -5.19 4.34
N LEU A 486 3.50 -5.61 3.62
CA LEU A 486 3.21 -5.13 2.26
C LEU A 486 3.06 -3.60 2.20
N LEU A 487 2.34 -3.02 3.17
CA LEU A 487 2.10 -1.58 3.23
C LEU A 487 3.38 -0.77 3.52
N GLN A 488 4.41 -1.38 4.11
CA GLN A 488 5.72 -0.75 4.33
C GLN A 488 6.58 -0.72 3.05
N GLN A 489 6.23 -1.51 2.04
CA GLN A 489 7.04 -1.64 0.83
C GLN A 489 6.71 -0.57 -0.20
N ARG A 490 7.65 -0.37 -1.13
CA ARG A 490 7.47 0.43 -2.34
C ARG A 490 7.33 -0.49 -3.55
N PHE A 491 6.71 0.03 -4.60
CA PHE A 491 6.60 -0.64 -5.90
C PHE A 491 7.10 0.24 -7.04
N ILE A 492 7.42 -0.39 -8.18
CA ILE A 492 7.88 0.30 -9.40
C ILE A 492 6.66 0.74 -10.19
N ALA A 493 6.24 2.00 -10.02
CA ALA A 493 5.13 2.55 -10.77
C ALA A 493 5.48 2.76 -12.25
N GLY A 494 4.59 2.34 -13.13
CA GLY A 494 4.77 2.37 -14.57
C GLY A 494 5.30 1.06 -15.17
N SER A 495 5.51 0.01 -14.39
CA SER A 495 5.84 -1.36 -14.86
C SER A 495 6.99 -1.45 -15.89
N MET A 496 7.98 -0.56 -15.81
CA MET A 496 9.22 -0.65 -16.60
C MET A 496 10.42 -0.67 -15.67
N PHE A 497 11.33 -1.62 -15.87
CA PHE A 497 12.49 -1.84 -15.00
C PHE A 497 13.51 -2.74 -15.70
N ALA A 498 14.75 -2.69 -15.24
CA ALA A 498 15.81 -3.61 -15.63
C ALA A 498 16.25 -4.46 -14.44
N GLY A 499 16.94 -5.56 -14.65
CA GLY A 499 17.50 -6.32 -13.53
C GLY A 499 17.82 -7.77 -13.85
N ARG A 500 17.94 -8.57 -12.81
CA ARG A 500 18.22 -10.01 -12.94
C ARG A 500 16.94 -10.82 -13.08
N VAL A 501 16.95 -11.73 -14.04
CA VAL A 501 15.81 -12.61 -14.34
C VAL A 501 15.43 -13.46 -13.12
N GLN A 502 16.43 -13.94 -12.37
CA GLN A 502 16.22 -14.75 -11.16
C GLN A 502 15.32 -14.07 -10.12
N ALA A 503 15.37 -12.74 -9.99
CA ALA A 503 14.57 -12.01 -9.02
C ALA A 503 13.06 -12.08 -9.30
N LEU A 504 12.65 -12.48 -10.51
CA LEU A 504 11.25 -12.56 -10.91
C LEU A 504 10.70 -13.99 -10.96
N ARG A 505 11.56 -15.01 -10.78
CA ARG A 505 11.16 -16.41 -10.91
C ARG A 505 9.90 -16.78 -10.10
N PRO A 506 9.72 -16.34 -8.84
CA PRO A 506 8.52 -16.66 -8.08
C PRO A 506 7.21 -16.10 -8.67
N LEU A 507 7.26 -15.11 -9.56
CA LEU A 507 6.05 -14.64 -10.25
C LEU A 507 5.51 -15.70 -11.22
N LEU A 508 6.37 -16.54 -11.79
CA LEU A 508 5.92 -17.63 -12.65
C LEU A 508 5.29 -18.77 -11.85
N ASP A 509 5.69 -18.94 -10.60
CA ASP A 509 5.12 -19.91 -9.66
C ASP A 509 3.69 -19.54 -9.23
N LEU A 510 3.20 -18.32 -9.55
CA LEU A 510 1.80 -17.94 -9.36
C LEU A 510 0.84 -18.79 -10.21
N GLY A 511 1.33 -19.42 -11.29
CA GLY A 511 0.52 -20.24 -12.19
C GLY A 511 -0.62 -19.46 -12.84
N LEU A 512 -0.37 -18.19 -13.19
CA LEU A 512 -1.37 -17.32 -13.81
C LEU A 512 -1.68 -17.81 -15.22
N HIS A 513 -2.96 -17.73 -15.57
CA HIS A 513 -3.46 -17.92 -16.91
C HIS A 513 -4.04 -16.61 -17.45
N LEU A 514 -4.15 -16.50 -18.78
CA LEU A 514 -4.74 -15.32 -19.41
C LEU A 514 -6.15 -15.03 -18.88
N GLN A 515 -6.91 -16.09 -18.53
CA GLN A 515 -8.28 -15.97 -18.04
C GLN A 515 -8.37 -15.40 -16.60
N ASP A 516 -7.27 -15.35 -15.85
CA ASP A 516 -7.22 -14.74 -14.52
C ASP A 516 -7.25 -13.20 -14.59
N PHE A 517 -6.82 -12.62 -15.72
CA PHE A 517 -6.86 -11.19 -15.95
C PHE A 517 -8.25 -10.77 -16.40
N GLU A 518 -8.69 -9.57 -16.03
CA GLU A 518 -9.97 -9.02 -16.46
C GLU A 518 -9.99 -8.79 -17.98
N THR A 519 -11.16 -8.94 -18.62
CA THR A 519 -11.35 -8.50 -20.00
C THR A 519 -11.17 -6.98 -20.09
N GLU A 520 -10.42 -6.49 -21.08
CA GLU A 520 -10.21 -5.04 -21.24
C GLU A 520 -11.50 -4.35 -21.71
N THR A 521 -11.99 -3.43 -20.89
CA THR A 521 -13.17 -2.58 -21.13
C THR A 521 -12.85 -1.10 -20.87
N GLY A 522 -11.57 -0.72 -20.91
CA GLY A 522 -11.09 0.64 -20.64
C GLY A 522 -10.90 0.96 -19.16
N GLN A 523 -10.65 -0.05 -18.32
CA GLN A 523 -10.36 0.15 -16.91
C GLN A 523 -9.15 1.09 -16.73
N VAL A 524 -9.18 1.95 -15.73
CA VAL A 524 -8.05 2.86 -15.42
C VAL A 524 -7.14 2.33 -14.31
N ASP A 525 -7.68 1.51 -13.40
CA ASP A 525 -6.98 0.86 -12.29
C ASP A 525 -7.81 -0.35 -11.78
N GLY A 526 -7.33 -1.07 -10.76
CA GLY A 526 -8.10 -2.07 -10.01
C GLY A 526 -8.20 -3.45 -10.65
N THR A 527 -7.35 -3.73 -11.64
CA THR A 527 -7.26 -5.04 -12.30
C THR A 527 -6.15 -5.89 -11.68
N LEU A 528 -6.14 -7.19 -11.94
CA LEU A 528 -5.07 -8.08 -11.51
C LEU A 528 -3.69 -7.61 -12.01
N ALA A 529 -3.61 -7.01 -13.21
CA ALA A 529 -2.36 -6.46 -13.74
C ALA A 529 -1.76 -5.37 -12.82
N HIS A 530 -2.58 -4.43 -12.35
CA HIS A 530 -2.14 -3.37 -11.44
C HIS A 530 -1.74 -3.93 -10.05
N ALA A 531 -2.40 -4.99 -9.60
CA ALA A 531 -2.00 -5.68 -8.37
C ALA A 531 -0.63 -6.39 -8.52
N ILE A 532 -0.39 -7.03 -9.66
CA ILE A 532 0.88 -7.69 -9.96
C ILE A 532 2.02 -6.69 -10.14
N GLU A 533 1.76 -5.51 -10.73
CA GLU A 533 2.72 -4.41 -10.80
C GLU A 533 3.32 -4.11 -9.41
N ARG A 534 2.46 -4.06 -8.38
CA ARG A 534 2.88 -3.90 -6.98
C ARG A 534 3.57 -5.15 -6.44
N TRP A 535 3.03 -6.32 -6.78
CA TRP A 535 3.51 -7.61 -6.29
C TRP A 535 4.94 -7.96 -6.73
N ILE A 536 5.37 -7.48 -7.90
CA ILE A 536 6.74 -7.65 -8.41
C ILE A 536 7.76 -7.28 -7.34
N SER A 537 7.60 -6.11 -6.72
CA SER A 537 8.53 -5.63 -5.69
C SER A 537 8.54 -6.51 -4.44
N PHE A 538 7.41 -7.10 -4.05
CA PHE A 538 7.34 -7.98 -2.88
C PHE A 538 8.10 -9.28 -3.10
N VAL A 539 7.95 -9.89 -4.27
CA VAL A 539 8.68 -11.11 -4.65
C VAL A 539 10.20 -10.86 -4.70
N VAL A 540 10.62 -9.71 -5.21
CA VAL A 540 12.04 -9.35 -5.27
C VAL A 540 12.61 -9.20 -3.86
N LEU A 541 11.96 -8.38 -3.01
CA LEU A 541 12.40 -8.13 -1.64
C LEU A 541 12.38 -9.39 -0.77
N TRP A 542 11.39 -10.25 -0.95
CA TRP A 542 11.27 -11.51 -0.20
C TRP A 542 12.43 -12.47 -0.43
N GLN A 543 12.95 -12.50 -1.66
CA GLN A 543 14.12 -13.30 -2.01
C GLN A 543 15.43 -12.73 -1.47
N GLY A 544 15.37 -11.62 -0.74
CA GLY A 544 16.55 -10.92 -0.22
C GLY A 544 17.24 -10.03 -1.24
N PHE A 545 16.63 -9.80 -2.41
CA PHE A 545 17.14 -8.84 -3.38
C PHE A 545 16.73 -7.41 -3.03
N ARG A 546 17.55 -6.48 -3.46
CA ARG A 546 17.37 -5.04 -3.35
C ARG A 546 16.69 -4.46 -4.59
N LEU A 547 15.81 -3.50 -4.36
CA LEU A 547 15.27 -2.60 -5.38
C LEU A 547 16.03 -1.28 -5.30
N GLU A 548 16.44 -0.75 -6.45
CA GLU A 548 17.12 0.54 -6.52
C GLU A 548 16.52 1.40 -7.62
N ALA A 549 16.39 2.71 -7.37
CA ALA A 549 16.04 3.67 -8.41
C ALA A 549 17.33 4.18 -9.06
N LEU A 550 17.32 4.25 -10.39
CA LEU A 550 18.38 4.91 -11.16
C LEU A 550 18.51 6.38 -10.73
N PRO A 551 19.73 6.95 -10.80
CA PRO A 551 19.93 8.37 -10.56
C PRO A 551 19.21 9.19 -11.64
N GLY A 552 18.63 10.33 -11.27
CA GLY A 552 18.01 11.25 -12.23
C GLY A 552 16.86 12.07 -11.65
N SER A 553 16.22 12.85 -12.52
CA SER A 553 15.10 13.72 -12.15
C SER A 553 13.78 12.96 -12.17
N ALA A 554 12.99 13.13 -11.10
CA ALA A 554 11.63 12.60 -11.01
C ALA A 554 10.56 13.54 -11.62
N GLN A 555 10.96 14.62 -12.30
CA GLN A 555 10.02 15.67 -12.77
C GLN A 555 8.98 15.17 -13.78
N ALA A 556 9.34 14.20 -14.60
CA ALA A 556 8.43 13.58 -15.57
C ALA A 556 7.49 12.54 -14.93
N VAL A 557 7.71 12.19 -13.65
CA VAL A 557 6.82 11.31 -12.87
C VAL A 557 5.55 12.07 -12.54
N PRO A 558 4.37 11.58 -12.98
CA PRO A 558 3.11 12.09 -12.51
C PRO A 558 3.08 12.11 -10.98
N ARG A 559 2.51 13.17 -10.43
CA ARG A 559 2.29 13.31 -9.01
C ARG A 559 1.10 12.41 -8.59
N PHE A 560 1.32 11.09 -8.55
CA PHE A 560 0.35 10.04 -8.23
C PHE A 560 -0.24 10.21 -6.84
N GLY A 561 -1.25 11.07 -6.71
CA GLY A 561 -1.86 11.41 -5.42
C GLY A 561 -0.95 12.16 -4.43
N TYR A 562 0.37 12.19 -4.64
CA TYR A 562 1.36 12.56 -3.63
C TYR A 562 2.18 13.83 -3.91
N GLY A 563 1.89 14.53 -5.00
CA GLY A 563 2.61 15.76 -5.37
C GLY A 563 2.41 16.99 -4.49
N TRP A 564 2.06 16.81 -3.22
CA TRP A 564 1.55 17.89 -2.36
C TRP A 564 2.00 17.85 -0.91
N ILE A 565 2.68 16.79 -0.44
CA ILE A 565 3.44 16.92 0.82
C ILE A 565 4.81 17.42 0.42
N ARG A 566 5.14 18.63 0.88
CA ARG A 566 6.43 19.28 0.65
C ARG A 566 7.57 18.29 0.87
N ASP A 567 8.58 18.34 0.01
CA ASP A 567 9.81 17.53 0.07
C ASP A 567 10.67 17.77 1.34
N ASN A 568 10.11 18.32 2.43
CA ASN A 568 10.82 18.75 3.64
C ASN A 568 10.03 18.44 4.93
N ASP A 569 9.49 17.23 5.08
CA ASP A 569 9.13 16.68 6.40
C ASP A 569 9.95 15.40 6.66
#